data_AF-A0A0M3IUA3-F1
#
_entry.id   AF-A0A0M3IUA3-F1
#
_cell.length_a   1.000
_cell.length_b   1.000
_cell.length_c   1.000
_cell.angle_alpha   90.00
_cell.angle_beta   90.00
_cell.angle_gamma   90.00
#
_symmetry.space_group_name_H-M   'P 1'
#
loop_
_entity.id
_entity.type
_entity.pdbx_description
1 polymer ?
#
loop_
_entity_poly.entity_id
_entity_poly.type
_entity_poly.pdbx_seq_one_letter_code
_entity_poly.pdbx_strand_id
1 'polypeptide(L)'
;LRQSHSSIRCFAFSPPGCVISESGLPETEELVFSIVVGDDIVPRLSYQTLHKLKYGIIDSLLACNSAKCEILIKGCFRLFFSSPWQFETERAISVQTQPATVPVNDRLPLIFHHAISASSSEYGGTESDAESSERRQRRIQLHPPGRLLHLCVVNGSLVSKWIHHSALDEIKLSGAVITDHMPYYVRKILLMDTTLPDV
;
A
#
# COMPACT_ATOMS: atom_id res chain seq x y z
N LEU A 1 -11.30 26.78 9.14
CA LEU A 1 -12.12 27.04 7.93
C LEU A 1 -13.60 26.75 8.16
N ARG A 2 -13.99 25.55 8.61
CA ARG A 2 -15.40 25.23 8.90
C ARG A 2 -16.07 26.20 9.87
N GLN A 3 -15.37 26.56 10.97
CA GLN A 3 -15.89 27.51 11.98
C GLN A 3 -16.31 28.86 11.37
N SER A 4 -15.68 29.28 10.28
CA SER A 4 -16.01 30.52 9.58
C SER A 4 -16.88 30.33 8.33
N HIS A 5 -16.96 29.11 7.78
CA HIS A 5 -17.67 28.81 6.54
C HIS A 5 -18.30 27.41 6.59
N SER A 6 -19.57 27.33 6.95
CA SER A 6 -20.30 26.08 7.18
C SER A 6 -20.69 25.31 5.91
N SER A 7 -20.66 25.94 4.73
CA SER A 7 -21.08 25.35 3.45
C SER A 7 -19.94 24.75 2.61
N ILE A 8 -18.70 24.81 3.09
CA ILE A 8 -17.54 24.32 2.33
C ILE A 8 -17.55 22.79 2.26
N ARG A 9 -17.36 22.26 1.05
CA ARG A 9 -17.08 20.85 0.80
C ARG A 9 -15.66 20.69 0.28
N CYS A 10 -14.94 19.70 0.80
CA CYS A 10 -13.60 19.37 0.34
C CYS A 10 -13.66 18.14 -0.57
N PHE A 11 -13.05 18.23 -1.75
CA PHE A 11 -12.81 17.07 -2.61
C PHE A 11 -11.32 16.75 -2.60
N ALA A 12 -10.97 15.56 -2.13
CA ALA A 12 -9.59 15.10 -2.08
C ALA A 12 -9.39 14.00 -3.12
N PHE A 13 -8.50 14.23 -4.09
CA PHE A 13 -8.14 13.23 -5.08
C PHE A 13 -6.89 12.51 -4.61
N SER A 14 -6.99 11.20 -4.48
CA SER A 14 -5.92 10.32 -4.03
C SER A 14 -5.24 10.80 -2.75
N PRO A 15 -6.00 11.13 -1.68
CA PRO A 15 -5.39 11.62 -0.46
C PRO A 15 -4.48 10.55 0.16
N PRO A 16 -3.37 10.93 0.82
CA PRO A 16 -2.48 9.97 1.43
C PRO A 16 -3.18 9.20 2.56
N GLY A 17 -2.76 7.95 2.76
CA GLY A 17 -3.32 7.06 3.79
C GLY A 17 -2.91 7.40 5.23
N CYS A 18 -2.21 8.51 5.44
CA CYS A 18 -1.55 8.85 6.71
C CYS A 18 -1.94 10.23 7.25
N VAL A 19 -3.20 10.65 7.09
CA VAL A 19 -3.64 12.03 7.42
C VAL A 19 -4.37 12.11 8.76
N ILE A 20 -5.34 11.23 8.99
CA ILE A 20 -6.31 11.36 10.10
C ILE A 20 -6.24 10.14 11.01
N SER A 21 -6.25 10.35 12.32
CA SER A 21 -6.39 9.28 13.29
C SER A 21 -7.82 8.75 13.32
N GLU A 22 -8.03 7.55 13.84
CA GLU A 22 -9.35 6.93 13.96
C GLU A 22 -10.40 7.85 14.62
N SER A 23 -10.02 8.60 15.65
CA SER A 23 -10.89 9.57 16.33
C SER A 23 -11.37 10.74 15.45
N GLY A 24 -10.64 11.08 14.39
CA GLY A 24 -10.98 12.17 13.47
C GLY A 24 -11.78 11.72 12.25
N LEU A 25 -11.93 10.41 12.02
CA LEU A 25 -12.67 9.89 10.87
C LEU A 25 -14.11 10.41 10.80
N PRO A 26 -14.92 10.37 11.89
CA PRO A 26 -16.33 10.78 11.83
C PRO A 26 -16.50 12.22 11.37
N GLU A 27 -15.65 13.14 11.87
CA GLU A 27 -15.71 14.55 11.46
C GLU A 27 -15.31 14.72 9.99
N THR A 28 -14.28 14.00 9.52
CA THR A 28 -13.85 14.13 8.13
C THR A 28 -14.84 13.52 7.14
N GLU A 29 -15.52 12.43 7.48
CA GLU A 29 -16.55 11.79 6.64
C GLU A 29 -17.76 12.70 6.36
N GLU A 30 -18.04 13.67 7.21
CA GLU A 30 -19.10 14.65 6.96
C GLU A 30 -18.69 15.73 5.95
N LEU A 31 -17.38 16.00 5.81
CA LEU A 31 -16.86 17.23 5.20
C LEU A 31 -16.01 17.00 3.96
N VAL A 32 -15.35 15.83 3.88
CA VAL A 32 -14.37 15.49 2.86
C VAL A 32 -14.90 14.33 2.03
N PHE A 33 -14.92 14.53 0.72
CA PHE A 33 -15.19 13.51 -0.27
C PHE A 33 -13.88 13.12 -0.93
N SER A 34 -13.45 11.88 -0.71
CA SER A 34 -12.16 11.39 -1.14
C SER A 34 -12.31 10.41 -2.29
N ILE A 35 -11.58 10.64 -3.38
CA ILE A 35 -11.65 9.84 -4.60
C ILE A 35 -10.34 9.09 -4.74
N VAL A 36 -10.42 7.77 -4.89
CA VAL A 36 -9.25 6.90 -5.12
C VAL A 36 -9.43 6.20 -6.46
N VAL A 37 -8.39 6.18 -7.28
CA VAL A 37 -8.41 5.54 -8.60
C VAL A 37 -7.57 4.26 -8.58
N GLY A 38 -8.13 3.16 -9.05
CA GLY A 38 -7.42 1.90 -9.28
C GLY A 38 -6.59 1.42 -8.08
N ASP A 39 -5.34 1.05 -8.36
CA ASP A 39 -4.36 0.57 -7.40
C ASP A 39 -3.39 1.66 -6.94
N ASP A 40 -3.81 2.93 -6.98
CA ASP A 40 -3.01 4.10 -6.52
C ASP A 40 -2.28 3.85 -5.18
N ILE A 41 -0.97 4.05 -5.21
CA ILE A 41 -0.09 3.84 -4.06
C ILE A 41 -0.31 4.82 -2.90
N VAL A 42 -0.71 6.06 -3.18
CA VAL A 42 -0.68 7.16 -2.19
C VAL A 42 -1.73 6.98 -1.08
N PRO A 43 -3.01 6.65 -1.38
CA PRO A 43 -3.99 6.33 -0.35
C PRO A 43 -3.67 5.10 0.47
N ARG A 44 -2.81 4.21 -0.06
CA ARG A 44 -2.35 2.99 0.61
C ARG A 44 -1.06 3.20 1.40
N LEU A 45 -0.46 4.39 1.31
CA LEU A 45 0.80 4.69 1.98
C LEU A 45 0.52 5.09 3.44
N SER A 46 0.84 4.17 4.35
CA SER A 46 0.88 4.43 5.78
C SER A 46 2.11 3.76 6.38
N TYR A 47 2.45 4.15 7.60
CA TYR A 47 3.53 3.49 8.31
C TYR A 47 3.28 1.98 8.43
N GLN A 48 2.04 1.59 8.73
CA GLN A 48 1.67 0.19 8.94
C GLN A 48 1.69 -0.61 7.64
N THR A 49 1.18 -0.04 6.54
CA THR A 49 1.20 -0.72 5.23
C THR A 49 2.62 -0.89 4.71
N LEU A 50 3.48 0.14 4.87
CA LEU A 50 4.88 0.07 4.47
C LEU A 50 5.66 -0.93 5.33
N HIS A 51 5.37 -0.99 6.63
CA HIS A 51 5.96 -1.98 7.53
C HIS A 51 5.56 -3.40 7.12
N LYS A 52 4.26 -3.66 6.90
CA LYS A 52 3.77 -4.95 6.39
C LYS A 52 4.44 -5.32 5.07
N LEU A 53 4.52 -4.39 4.12
CA LEU A 53 5.16 -4.60 2.82
C LEU A 53 6.64 -4.94 2.97
N LYS A 54 7.37 -4.21 3.82
CA LYS A 54 8.80 -4.46 4.08
C LYS A 54 9.02 -5.90 4.54
N TYR A 55 8.31 -6.34 5.57
CA TYR A 55 8.49 -7.70 6.09
C TYR A 55 7.99 -8.76 5.12
N GLY A 56 6.88 -8.51 4.40
CA GLY A 56 6.42 -9.42 3.34
C GLY A 56 7.45 -9.62 2.22
N ILE A 57 8.19 -8.58 1.83
CA ILE A 57 9.29 -8.69 0.87
C ILE A 57 10.46 -9.50 1.47
N ILE A 58 10.83 -9.24 2.73
CA ILE A 58 11.89 -9.99 3.40
C ILE A 58 11.56 -11.48 3.47
N ASP A 59 10.35 -11.82 3.91
CA ASP A 59 9.90 -13.21 4.03
C ASP A 59 9.88 -13.90 2.66
N SER A 60 9.42 -13.19 1.62
CA SER A 60 9.45 -13.69 0.25
C SER A 60 10.87 -13.94 -0.26
N LEU A 61 11.84 -13.07 0.10
CA LEU A 61 13.24 -13.24 -0.26
C LEU A 61 13.90 -14.40 0.50
N LEU A 62 13.56 -14.59 1.78
CA LEU A 62 14.07 -15.70 2.59
C LEU A 62 13.52 -17.06 2.13
N ALA A 63 12.26 -17.10 1.72
CA ALA A 63 11.60 -18.29 1.17
C ALA A 63 11.99 -18.56 -0.30
N CYS A 64 12.58 -17.59 -1.00
CA CYS A 64 12.93 -17.72 -2.40
C CYS A 64 14.10 -18.69 -2.61
N ASN A 65 13.82 -19.81 -3.29
CA ASN A 65 14.84 -20.79 -3.71
C ASN A 65 15.24 -20.67 -5.20
N SER A 66 14.70 -19.69 -5.93
CA SER A 66 15.06 -19.45 -7.34
C SER A 66 16.41 -18.77 -7.47
N ALA A 67 17.18 -19.16 -8.50
CA ALA A 67 18.44 -18.51 -8.82
C ALA A 67 18.19 -17.06 -9.31
N LYS A 68 19.11 -16.13 -9.00
CA LYS A 68 19.00 -14.72 -9.44
C LYS A 68 18.81 -14.60 -10.96
N CYS A 69 19.55 -15.39 -11.73
CA CYS A 69 19.44 -15.42 -13.19
C CYS A 69 18.04 -15.83 -13.64
N GLU A 70 17.40 -16.79 -12.98
CA GLU A 70 16.05 -17.26 -13.30
C GLU A 70 15.03 -16.13 -13.12
N ILE A 71 15.11 -15.41 -12.00
CA ILE A 71 14.21 -14.29 -11.68
C ILE A 71 14.42 -13.15 -12.68
N LEU A 72 15.68 -12.78 -12.96
CA LEU A 72 16.01 -11.70 -13.89
C LEU A 72 15.59 -12.01 -15.32
N ILE A 73 15.86 -13.23 -15.80
CA ILE A 73 15.42 -13.68 -17.12
C ILE A 73 13.90 -13.63 -17.18
N LYS A 74 13.17 -14.21 -16.22
CA LYS A 74 11.69 -14.14 -16.17
C LYS A 74 11.18 -12.69 -16.19
N GLY A 75 11.80 -11.80 -15.44
CA GLY A 75 11.46 -10.38 -15.39
C GLY A 75 11.70 -9.67 -16.72
N CYS A 76 12.89 -9.81 -17.30
CA CYS A 76 13.20 -9.27 -18.62
C CYS A 76 12.24 -9.81 -19.68
N PHE A 77 11.94 -11.11 -19.67
CA PHE A 77 10.99 -11.69 -20.60
C PHE A 77 9.58 -11.08 -20.44
N ARG A 78 9.11 -10.85 -19.20
CA ARG A 78 7.83 -10.13 -18.98
C ARG A 78 7.84 -8.69 -19.50
N LEU A 79 8.99 -7.99 -19.43
CA LEU A 79 9.10 -6.61 -19.90
C LEU A 79 9.14 -6.52 -21.43
N PHE A 80 9.78 -7.47 -22.10
CA PHE A 80 9.98 -7.43 -23.56
C PHE A 80 8.94 -8.23 -24.36
N PHE A 81 8.24 -9.19 -23.75
CA PHE A 81 7.25 -10.04 -24.42
C PHE A 81 5.90 -9.96 -23.69
N SER A 82 4.89 -9.39 -24.36
CA SER A 82 3.52 -9.30 -23.82
C SER A 82 2.69 -10.54 -24.17
N SER A 83 2.24 -11.29 -23.14
CA SER A 83 1.23 -12.39 -23.14
C SER A 83 1.67 -13.82 -23.55
N PRO A 84 1.06 -14.95 -23.07
CA PRO A 84 0.36 -15.24 -21.81
C PRO A 84 1.12 -16.36 -21.07
N TRP A 85 2.30 -16.09 -20.49
CA TRP A 85 2.95 -17.08 -19.64
C TRP A 85 2.38 -17.00 -18.22
N GLN A 86 1.16 -17.52 -18.03
CA GLN A 86 0.65 -17.90 -16.72
C GLN A 86 1.38 -19.17 -16.28
N PHE A 87 2.52 -19.02 -15.60
CA PHE A 87 2.98 -20.11 -14.74
C PHE A 87 2.01 -20.16 -13.56
N GLU A 88 1.36 -21.31 -13.36
CA GLU A 88 0.46 -21.63 -12.25
C GLU A 88 1.22 -21.59 -10.90
N THR A 89 1.76 -20.43 -10.48
CA THR A 89 2.38 -20.28 -9.17
C THR A 89 1.35 -19.98 -8.07
N GLU A 90 0.09 -19.69 -8.44
CA GLU A 90 -1.00 -19.48 -7.48
C GLU A 90 -1.56 -20.78 -6.86
N ARG A 91 -1.22 -21.99 -7.37
CA ARG A 91 -1.65 -23.25 -6.75
C ARG A 91 -0.73 -23.79 -5.64
N ALA A 92 0.42 -23.16 -5.37
CA ALA A 92 1.36 -23.65 -4.35
C ALA A 92 1.40 -22.84 -3.05
N ILE A 93 0.54 -21.83 -2.88
CA ILE A 93 0.30 -21.17 -1.57
C ILE A 93 -0.93 -21.81 -0.91
N SER A 94 -1.09 -23.13 -1.04
CA SER A 94 -1.86 -23.89 -0.06
C SER A 94 -0.94 -24.16 1.12
N VAL A 95 -1.17 -23.43 2.21
CA VAL A 95 -0.79 -23.73 3.60
C VAL A 95 -0.11 -25.10 3.75
N GLN A 96 1.21 -25.13 3.64
CA GLN A 96 2.02 -26.23 4.14
C GLN A 96 2.94 -25.67 5.22
N THR A 97 2.35 -25.55 6.41
CA THR A 97 3.07 -25.40 7.66
C THR A 97 4.01 -26.60 7.81
N GLN A 98 5.28 -26.41 7.47
CA GLN A 98 6.38 -27.28 7.89
C GLN A 98 7.37 -26.41 8.66
N PRO A 99 7.69 -26.73 9.92
CA PRO A 99 8.62 -25.92 10.71
C PRO A 99 10.03 -26.32 10.33
N ALA A 100 10.57 -25.74 9.26
CA ALA A 100 12.01 -25.75 9.03
C ALA A 100 12.62 -24.61 9.85
N THR A 101 12.93 -24.88 11.11
CA THR A 101 13.76 -24.00 11.94
C THR A 101 15.16 -23.91 11.34
N VAL A 102 15.38 -22.92 10.48
CA VAL A 102 16.72 -22.53 10.02
C VAL A 102 17.19 -21.37 10.91
N PRO A 103 18.43 -21.38 11.44
CA PRO A 103 18.88 -20.37 12.38
C PRO A 103 18.85 -18.97 11.75
N VAL A 104 18.00 -18.12 12.29
CA VAL A 104 17.71 -16.76 11.83
C VAL A 104 18.81 -15.81 12.31
N ASN A 105 20.05 -15.97 11.83
CA ASN A 105 21.10 -14.99 12.14
C ASN A 105 21.99 -14.59 10.95
N ASP A 106 22.15 -15.44 9.93
CA ASP A 106 23.16 -15.18 8.89
C ASP A 106 22.61 -14.65 7.56
N ARG A 107 21.30 -14.35 7.48
CA ARG A 107 20.64 -13.92 6.22
C ARG A 107 19.90 -12.60 6.30
N LEU A 108 20.14 -11.78 7.32
CA LEU A 108 19.59 -10.42 7.30
C LEU A 108 20.29 -9.60 6.20
N PRO A 109 19.56 -9.06 5.21
CA PRO A 109 20.16 -8.23 4.18
C PRO A 109 20.83 -7.00 4.81
N LEU A 110 22.11 -6.77 4.48
CA LEU A 110 22.92 -5.63 4.94
C LEU A 110 22.27 -4.25 4.68
N ILE A 111 21.24 -4.20 3.84
CA ILE A 111 20.47 -3.00 3.47
C ILE A 111 19.69 -2.42 4.66
N PHE A 112 19.42 -3.21 5.71
CA PHE A 112 18.51 -2.78 6.78
C PHE A 112 19.15 -1.92 7.88
N HIS A 113 20.45 -1.68 7.86
CA HIS A 113 21.13 -0.95 8.95
C HIS A 113 21.03 0.59 8.87
N HIS A 114 20.45 1.18 7.81
CA HIS A 114 20.54 2.64 7.63
C HIS A 114 19.30 3.39 7.12
N ALA A 115 18.22 2.73 6.72
CA ALA A 115 17.12 3.44 6.04
C ALA A 115 16.18 4.23 6.97
N ILE A 116 16.30 4.14 8.32
CA ILE A 116 15.52 4.98 9.25
C ILE A 116 16.37 5.47 10.44
N SER A 117 17.66 5.74 10.22
CA SER A 117 18.49 6.45 11.20
C SER A 117 18.43 7.98 11.03
N ALA A 118 17.64 8.49 10.08
CA ALA A 118 17.42 9.92 9.90
C ALA A 118 16.29 10.45 10.80
N SER A 119 16.43 10.27 12.12
CA SER A 119 15.84 11.19 13.09
C SER A 119 16.57 11.06 14.44
N SER A 120 17.59 11.91 14.59
CA SER A 120 18.11 12.53 15.83
C SER A 120 18.71 11.66 16.96
N SER A 121 19.90 12.13 17.37
CA SER A 121 20.66 12.00 18.63
C SER A 121 21.37 10.68 18.96
N GLU A 122 22.68 10.72 18.70
CA GLU A 122 23.78 10.42 19.64
C GLU A 122 23.77 9.13 20.48
N TYR A 123 24.85 8.37 20.29
CA TYR A 123 25.55 7.52 21.27
C TYR A 123 24.99 6.11 21.57
N GLY A 124 25.84 5.12 21.23
CA GLY A 124 26.04 3.79 21.83
C GLY A 124 24.92 3.06 22.59
N GLY A 125 24.62 1.83 22.17
CA GLY A 125 23.95 0.85 23.02
C GLY A 125 23.45 -0.39 22.29
N THR A 126 24.22 -1.47 22.38
CA THR A 126 23.75 -2.86 22.24
C THR A 126 22.62 -3.14 23.25
N GLU A 127 21.66 -3.98 22.87
CA GLU A 127 20.47 -4.42 23.66
C GLU A 127 19.21 -3.51 23.61
N SER A 128 18.52 -3.35 22.46
CA SER A 128 17.12 -2.83 22.48
C SER A 128 16.28 -3.01 21.18
N ASP A 129 16.60 -3.94 20.28
CA ASP A 129 15.84 -4.06 19.03
C ASP A 129 14.37 -4.49 19.24
N ALA A 130 14.09 -5.31 20.27
CA ALA A 130 12.74 -5.72 20.63
C ALA A 130 11.89 -4.57 21.21
N GLU A 131 12.45 -3.75 22.10
CA GLU A 131 11.73 -2.62 22.72
C GLU A 131 11.43 -1.50 21.70
N SER A 132 12.31 -1.33 20.71
CA SER A 132 12.09 -0.40 19.60
C SER A 132 10.95 -0.85 18.66
N SER A 133 10.72 -2.16 18.56
CA SER A 133 9.64 -2.74 17.75
C SER A 133 8.27 -2.53 18.39
N GLU A 134 8.16 -2.68 19.71
CA GLU A 134 6.92 -2.39 20.45
C GLU A 134 6.59 -0.89 20.49
N ARG A 135 7.61 -0.01 20.57
CA ARG A 135 7.42 1.45 20.40
C ARG A 135 7.01 1.80 18.96
N ARG A 136 7.48 1.05 17.96
CA ARG A 136 7.02 1.16 16.56
C ARG A 136 5.57 0.70 16.37
N GLN A 137 5.15 -0.36 17.06
CA GLN A 137 3.77 -0.86 17.08
C GLN A 137 2.78 0.17 17.66
N ARG A 138 3.26 1.02 18.59
CA ARG A 138 2.46 2.07 19.26
C ARG A 138 2.25 3.34 18.43
N ARG A 139 2.69 3.40 17.18
CA ARG A 139 2.37 4.54 16.32
C ARG A 139 0.88 4.51 15.97
N ILE A 140 0.21 5.62 16.30
CA ILE A 140 -1.20 5.89 15.96
C ILE A 140 -1.43 5.50 14.50
N GLN A 141 -2.42 4.62 14.27
CA GLN A 141 -2.83 4.29 12.92
C GLN A 141 -3.52 5.51 12.33
N LEU A 142 -3.04 5.88 11.16
CA LEU A 142 -3.57 6.99 10.39
C LEU A 142 -4.26 6.44 9.15
N HIS A 143 -5.21 7.22 8.67
CA HIS A 143 -6.14 6.88 7.62
C HIS A 143 -6.30 8.05 6.64
N PRO A 144 -6.77 7.78 5.41
CA PRO A 144 -7.20 8.84 4.52
C PRO A 144 -8.45 9.54 5.09
N PRO A 145 -8.61 10.85 4.86
CA PRO A 145 -9.75 11.61 5.35
C PRO A 145 -11.01 11.31 4.53
N GLY A 146 -12.18 11.50 5.13
CA GLY A 146 -13.43 11.60 4.38
C GLY A 146 -14.07 10.30 3.94
N ARG A 147 -15.21 10.42 3.24
CA ARG A 147 -15.89 9.28 2.60
C ARG A 147 -15.14 8.91 1.33
N LEU A 148 -14.81 7.64 1.19
CA LEU A 148 -13.94 7.16 0.12
C LEU A 148 -14.75 6.54 -1.03
N LEU A 149 -14.69 7.17 -2.19
CA LEU A 149 -15.17 6.62 -3.46
C LEU A 149 -14.00 6.03 -4.24
N HIS A 150 -14.07 4.74 -4.53
CA HIS A 150 -13.10 4.03 -5.34
C HIS A 150 -13.57 3.90 -6.78
N LEU A 151 -12.73 4.31 -7.73
CA LEU A 151 -12.99 4.28 -9.16
C LEU A 151 -12.06 3.26 -9.82
N CYS A 152 -12.63 2.27 -10.53
CA CYS A 152 -11.88 1.23 -11.22
C CYS A 152 -12.40 1.03 -12.63
N VAL A 153 -11.50 0.79 -13.59
CA VAL A 153 -11.88 0.37 -14.94
C VAL A 153 -11.88 -1.15 -15.01
N VAL A 154 -13.04 -1.75 -15.24
CA VAL A 154 -13.22 -3.19 -15.40
C VAL A 154 -13.77 -3.46 -16.80
N ASN A 155 -13.04 -4.24 -17.60
CA ASN A 155 -13.42 -4.56 -19.00
C ASN A 155 -13.70 -3.32 -19.87
N GLY A 156 -13.00 -2.21 -19.62
CA GLY A 156 -13.18 -0.94 -20.34
C GLY A 156 -14.29 -0.04 -19.81
N SER A 157 -15.08 -0.49 -18.84
CA SER A 157 -16.15 0.28 -18.20
C SER A 157 -15.70 0.81 -16.85
N LEU A 158 -16.07 2.07 -16.53
CA LEU A 158 -15.78 2.68 -15.24
C LEU A 158 -16.80 2.24 -14.19
N VAL A 159 -16.32 1.57 -13.16
CA VAL A 159 -17.07 1.14 -11.99
C VAL A 159 -16.67 1.99 -10.80
N SER A 160 -17.67 2.50 -10.07
CA SER A 160 -17.47 3.22 -8.82
C SER A 160 -18.01 2.43 -7.63
N LYS A 161 -17.28 2.42 -6.52
CA LYS A 161 -17.65 1.70 -5.30
C LYS A 161 -17.29 2.51 -4.06
N TRP A 162 -18.21 2.60 -3.11
CA TRP A 162 -17.91 3.13 -1.78
C TRP A 162 -17.05 2.13 -1.01
N ILE A 163 -15.95 2.60 -0.43
CA ILE A 163 -15.01 1.77 0.31
C ILE A 163 -14.77 2.31 1.73
N HIS A 164 -14.43 1.41 2.63
CA HIS A 164 -13.92 1.75 3.95
C HIS A 164 -12.40 1.94 3.90
N HIS A 165 -11.81 2.71 4.83
CA HIS A 165 -10.37 2.93 4.86
C HIS A 165 -9.55 1.64 4.97
N SER A 166 -10.12 0.59 5.57
CA SER A 166 -9.49 -0.73 5.67
C SER A 166 -9.23 -1.40 4.32
N ALA A 167 -9.92 -0.99 3.25
CA ALA A 167 -9.64 -1.45 1.89
C ALA A 167 -8.31 -0.91 1.33
N LEU A 168 -7.66 0.03 2.05
CA LEU A 168 -6.41 0.68 1.69
C LEU A 168 -5.25 0.30 2.63
N ASP A 169 -5.44 -0.67 3.53
CA ASP A 169 -4.44 -1.11 4.51
C ASP A 169 -3.35 -2.04 3.92
N GLU A 170 -3.30 -2.17 2.60
CA GLU A 170 -2.33 -2.97 1.88
C GLU A 170 -1.84 -2.24 0.63
N ILE A 171 -0.51 -2.22 0.44
CA ILE A 171 0.12 -1.77 -0.79
C ILE A 171 0.10 -2.93 -1.79
N LYS A 172 -0.67 -2.78 -2.85
CA LYS A 172 -0.70 -3.75 -3.95
C LYS A 172 0.55 -3.59 -4.81
N LEU A 173 1.28 -4.67 -5.06
CA LEU A 173 2.43 -4.67 -5.98
C LEU A 173 1.95 -4.86 -7.43
N SER A 174 1.22 -3.88 -7.95
CA SER A 174 0.76 -3.81 -9.34
C SER A 174 1.65 -2.87 -10.16
N GLY A 175 1.84 -3.16 -11.45
CA GLY A 175 2.55 -2.27 -12.36
C GLY A 175 1.85 -0.91 -12.57
N ALA A 176 0.58 -0.81 -12.19
CA ALA A 176 -0.24 0.39 -12.36
C ALA A 176 -0.23 1.35 -11.14
N VAL A 177 0.36 0.97 -9.99
CA VAL A 177 0.20 1.74 -8.74
C VAL A 177 0.72 3.16 -8.80
N ILE A 178 1.75 3.40 -9.63
CA ILE A 178 2.32 4.73 -9.87
C ILE A 178 1.49 5.47 -10.92
N THR A 179 1.12 4.79 -12.01
CA THR A 179 0.36 5.42 -13.10
C THR A 179 -1.03 5.84 -12.66
N ASP A 180 -1.66 5.06 -11.77
CA ASP A 180 -3.00 5.32 -11.24
C ASP A 180 -3.05 6.59 -10.38
N HIS A 181 -1.91 6.95 -9.76
CA HIS A 181 -1.77 8.20 -9.01
C HIS A 181 -1.54 9.44 -9.90
N MET A 182 -1.08 9.24 -11.14
CA MET A 182 -0.65 10.38 -11.96
C MET A 182 -1.84 11.30 -12.30
N PRO A 183 -1.70 12.62 -12.20
CA PRO A 183 -2.79 13.56 -12.44
C PRO A 183 -3.49 13.39 -13.80
N TYR A 184 -2.74 13.03 -14.85
CA TYR A 184 -3.30 12.77 -16.17
C TYR A 184 -4.24 11.57 -16.17
N TYR A 185 -3.92 10.52 -15.41
CA TYR A 185 -4.70 9.29 -15.35
C TYR A 185 -5.95 9.52 -14.49
N VAL A 186 -5.80 10.15 -13.33
CA VAL A 186 -6.94 10.55 -12.50
C VAL A 186 -7.92 11.41 -13.30
N ARG A 187 -7.44 12.43 -14.02
CA ARG A 187 -8.27 13.25 -14.92
C ARG A 187 -8.95 12.41 -16.00
N LYS A 188 -8.23 11.48 -16.64
CA LYS A 188 -8.79 10.59 -17.68
C LYS A 188 -9.95 9.76 -17.12
N ILE A 189 -9.78 9.18 -15.93
CA ILE A 189 -10.82 8.38 -15.28
C ILE A 189 -12.03 9.24 -14.91
N LEU A 190 -11.83 10.44 -14.37
CA LEU A 190 -12.93 11.35 -14.02
C LEU A 190 -13.75 11.84 -15.22
N LEU A 191 -13.20 11.77 -16.43
CA LEU A 191 -13.87 12.15 -17.68
C LEU A 191 -14.55 10.97 -18.37
N MET A 192 -14.41 9.74 -17.86
CA MET A 192 -15.14 8.59 -18.38
C MET A 192 -16.57 8.58 -17.82
N ASP A 193 -17.53 8.11 -18.62
CA ASP A 193 -18.91 7.96 -18.17
C ASP A 193 -18.99 6.92 -17.05
N THR A 194 -19.54 7.32 -15.90
CA THR A 194 -19.69 6.47 -14.72
C THR A 194 -21.01 5.71 -14.76
N THR A 195 -20.95 4.39 -14.54
CA THR A 195 -22.12 3.68 -14.00
C THR A 195 -22.16 3.98 -12.50
N LEU A 196 -22.94 4.98 -12.10
CA LEU A 196 -23.09 5.34 -10.69
C LEU A 196 -23.61 4.12 -9.90
N PRO A 197 -23.14 3.91 -8.66
CA PRO A 197 -23.66 2.84 -7.83
C PRO A 197 -25.08 3.23 -7.40
N ASP A 198 -26.03 2.31 -7.51
CA ASP A 198 -27.40 2.50 -6.99
C ASP A 198 -27.32 2.90 -5.51
N VAL A 199 -27.99 4.00 -5.17
CA VAL A 199 -28.08 4.58 -3.80
C VAL A 199 -29.10 3.81 -2.97
#